data_AF-A0A7S0LMT7-F1
#
_entry.id   AF-A0A7S0LMT7-F1
#
_cell.length_a   1.000
_cell.length_b   1.000
_cell.length_c   1.000
_cell.angle_alpha   90.00
_cell.angle_beta   90.00
_cell.angle_gamma   90.00
#
_symmetry.space_group_name_H-M   'P 1'
#
loop_
_entity.id
_entity.type
_entity.pdbx_description
1 polymer ?
#
loop_
_entity_poly.entity_id
_entity_poly.type
_entity_poly.pdbx_seq_one_letter_code
_entity_poly.pdbx_strand_id
1 'polypeptide(L)'
;ALVCAWTMCALIFFDDYSSLLIVGNSLQPALPALNVAPERFAFLVHVMAVGLASLSPVSSWVGLQIGYVADVYKQLGLPDDPFVSTMRTIPYRFFPVLLLALLPILLISRRELGPMANLQAPVTSSTAAAILSEEAAPTVWVNGVALTESWTESHELQSEPAEAPSAGPLTPKPGTKLRVVNALLPFGTIIFATFAGMLLDGAVKILGMPVEAR
;
A
#
# COMPACT_ATOMS: atom_id res chain seq x y z
N ALA A 1 17.71 -14.48 8.68
CA ALA A 1 17.14 -13.82 7.50
C ALA A 1 15.84 -13.07 7.79
N LEU A 2 14.78 -13.73 8.28
CA LEU A 2 13.58 -13.01 8.77
C LEU A 2 13.94 -11.97 9.85
N VAL A 3 14.86 -12.32 10.76
CA VAL A 3 15.40 -11.39 11.77
C VAL A 3 16.09 -10.18 11.11
N CYS A 4 16.92 -10.39 10.07
CA CYS A 4 17.59 -9.30 9.35
C CYS A 4 16.59 -8.38 8.63
N ALA A 5 15.54 -8.95 8.03
CA ALA A 5 14.43 -8.20 7.46
C ALA A 5 13.72 -7.36 8.51
N TRP A 6 13.47 -7.96 9.67
CA TRP A 6 12.89 -7.28 10.83
C TRP A 6 13.77 -6.13 11.32
N THR A 7 15.09 -6.33 11.38
CA THR A 7 16.05 -5.29 11.80
C THR A 7 16.14 -4.17 10.76
N MET A 8 16.11 -4.47 9.47
CA MET A 8 16.10 -3.46 8.41
C MET A 8 14.81 -2.62 8.42
N CYS A 9 13.64 -3.25 8.55
CA CYS A 9 12.37 -2.52 8.71
C CYS A 9 12.38 -1.64 9.97
N ALA A 10 12.95 -2.13 11.08
CA ALA A 10 13.08 -1.35 12.31
C ALA A 10 14.01 -0.15 12.19
N LEU A 11 14.96 -0.13 11.24
CA LEU A 11 15.87 0.99 11.00
C LEU A 11 15.28 2.05 10.06
N ILE A 12 14.42 1.66 9.12
CA ILE A 12 13.79 2.55 8.13
C ILE A 12 12.35 2.87 8.59
N PHE A 13 12.15 3.23 9.85
CA PHE A 13 10.81 3.40 10.42
C PHE A 13 10.17 4.77 10.14
N PHE A 14 10.90 5.69 9.49
CA PHE A 14 10.47 7.08 9.32
C PHE A 14 9.45 7.28 8.18
N ASP A 15 9.43 6.38 7.20
CA ASP A 15 8.52 6.43 6.05
C ASP A 15 8.09 5.01 5.65
N ASP A 16 6.78 4.80 5.60
CA ASP A 16 6.18 3.51 5.28
C ASP A 16 6.43 3.12 3.81
N TYR A 17 6.31 4.05 2.86
CA TYR A 17 6.54 3.73 1.45
C TYR A 17 8.00 3.41 1.13
N SER A 18 8.93 4.23 1.61
CA SER A 18 10.36 4.05 1.36
C SER A 18 10.87 2.76 2.00
N SER A 19 10.38 2.44 3.20
CA SER A 19 10.75 1.19 3.88
C SER A 19 10.22 -0.06 3.17
N LEU A 20 9.00 -0.02 2.61
CA LEU A 20 8.49 -1.10 1.73
C LEU A 20 9.42 -1.31 0.53
N LEU A 21 9.76 -0.24 -0.17
CA LEU A 21 10.54 -0.33 -1.41
C LEU A 21 11.98 -0.79 -1.16
N ILE A 22 12.65 -0.23 -0.15
CA ILE A 22 14.03 -0.57 0.17
C ILE A 22 14.12 -2.03 0.64
N VAL A 23 13.29 -2.43 1.61
CA VAL A 23 13.34 -3.78 2.18
C VAL A 23 12.85 -4.81 1.17
N GLY A 24 11.78 -4.48 0.44
CA GLY A 24 11.24 -5.31 -0.64
C GLY A 24 12.31 -5.64 -1.67
N ASN A 25 12.91 -4.60 -2.29
CA ASN A 25 13.91 -4.79 -3.34
C ASN A 25 15.22 -5.42 -2.83
N SER A 26 15.64 -5.10 -1.60
CA SER A 26 16.90 -5.62 -1.05
C SER A 26 16.83 -7.10 -0.68
N LEU A 27 15.67 -7.59 -0.25
CA LEU A 27 15.51 -8.98 0.21
C LEU A 27 14.87 -9.89 -0.85
N GLN A 28 14.24 -9.33 -1.88
CA GLN A 28 13.72 -10.05 -3.03
C GLN A 28 14.68 -11.13 -3.61
N PRO A 29 15.99 -10.87 -3.83
CA PRO A 29 16.91 -11.90 -4.32
C PRO A 29 17.24 -12.99 -3.27
N ALA A 30 17.06 -12.70 -1.99
CA ALA A 30 17.33 -13.62 -0.89
C ALA A 30 16.13 -14.53 -0.56
N LEU A 31 14.90 -14.17 -0.95
CA LEU A 31 13.67 -14.92 -0.65
C LEU A 31 13.73 -16.41 -1.00
N PRO A 32 14.19 -16.82 -2.21
CA PRO A 32 14.20 -18.22 -2.61
C PRO A 32 15.09 -19.09 -1.72
N ALA A 33 16.19 -18.52 -1.20
CA ALA A 33 17.09 -19.22 -0.29
C ALA A 33 16.48 -19.45 1.11
N LEU A 34 15.37 -18.77 1.43
CA LEU A 34 14.73 -18.80 2.74
C LEU A 34 13.50 -19.71 2.80
N ASN A 35 13.09 -20.31 1.67
CA ASN A 35 11.87 -21.11 1.56
C ASN A 35 10.62 -20.39 2.12
N VAL A 36 10.56 -19.06 1.94
CA VAL A 36 9.42 -18.23 2.36
C VAL A 36 8.63 -17.84 1.11
N ALA A 37 7.31 -18.00 1.17
CA ALA A 37 6.42 -17.58 0.09
C ALA A 37 6.45 -16.04 -0.07
N PRO A 38 6.50 -15.50 -1.30
CA PRO A 38 6.61 -14.06 -1.54
C PRO A 38 5.42 -13.27 -0.96
N GLU A 39 4.23 -13.85 -0.92
CA GLU A 39 3.02 -13.25 -0.37
C GLU A 39 3.14 -13.03 1.15
N ARG A 40 3.71 -14.01 1.85
CA ARG A 40 3.97 -13.93 3.30
C ARG A 40 4.99 -12.85 3.61
N PHE A 41 6.01 -12.74 2.78
CA PHE A 41 7.03 -11.72 2.92
C PHE A 41 6.45 -10.32 2.64
N ALA A 42 5.64 -10.17 1.59
CA ALA A 42 4.96 -8.91 1.29
C ALA A 42 4.04 -8.47 2.44
N PHE A 43 3.27 -9.40 3.02
CA PHE A 43 2.46 -9.12 4.21
C PHE A 43 3.32 -8.68 5.41
N LEU A 44 4.41 -9.41 5.69
CA LEU A 44 5.32 -9.10 6.79
C LEU A 44 5.93 -7.70 6.64
N VAL A 45 6.47 -7.37 5.46
CA VAL A 45 7.09 -6.07 5.18
C VAL A 45 6.06 -4.95 5.28
N HIS A 46 4.86 -5.13 4.72
CA HIS A 46 3.78 -4.15 4.78
C HIS A 46 3.36 -3.85 6.23
N VAL A 47 3.09 -4.89 7.02
CA VAL A 47 2.68 -4.73 8.42
C VAL A 47 3.75 -4.03 9.25
N MET A 48 5.02 -4.40 9.04
CA MET A 48 6.13 -3.79 9.78
C MET A 48 6.30 -2.31 9.45
N ALA A 49 6.25 -1.94 8.17
CA ALA A 49 6.40 -0.56 7.75
C ALA A 49 5.26 0.33 8.22
N VAL A 50 4.00 -0.09 8.04
CA VAL A 50 2.83 0.69 8.49
C VAL A 50 2.79 0.75 10.02
N GLY A 51 3.05 -0.38 10.70
CA GLY A 51 3.03 -0.46 12.15
C GLY A 51 4.08 0.42 12.82
N LEU A 52 5.34 0.33 12.37
CA LEU A 52 6.45 1.12 12.93
C LEU A 52 6.33 2.60 12.60
N ALA A 53 5.99 2.95 11.35
CA ALA A 53 5.81 4.36 10.96
C ALA A 53 4.65 5.03 11.72
N SER A 54 3.61 4.25 12.08
CA SER A 54 2.46 4.73 12.85
C SER A 54 2.74 4.91 14.35
N LEU A 55 3.72 4.20 14.91
CA LEU A 55 4.10 4.27 16.33
C LEU A 55 5.31 5.17 16.58
N SER A 56 6.08 5.46 15.53
CA SER A 56 7.22 6.36 15.62
C SER A 56 6.82 7.77 16.05
N PRO A 57 7.55 8.40 16.99
CA PRO A 57 7.39 9.82 17.31
C PRO A 57 7.75 10.74 16.13
N VAL A 58 8.55 10.24 15.19
CA VAL A 58 9.01 10.97 14.00
C VAL A 58 8.73 10.10 12.77
N SER A 59 7.70 10.46 12.01
CA SER A 59 7.38 9.84 10.73
C SER A 59 6.74 10.83 9.76
N SER A 60 6.67 10.46 8.48
CA SER A 60 6.02 11.25 7.42
C SER A 60 4.56 11.60 7.75
N TRP A 61 3.83 10.70 8.41
CA TRP A 61 2.44 10.93 8.83
C TRP A 61 2.29 11.76 10.11
N VAL A 62 3.22 11.65 11.07
CA VAL A 62 3.13 12.37 12.34
C VAL A 62 3.29 13.88 12.15
N GLY A 63 4.14 14.32 11.21
CA GLY A 63 4.28 15.74 10.88
C GLY A 63 2.96 16.38 10.41
N LEU A 64 2.22 15.67 9.56
CA LEU A 64 0.91 16.11 9.08
C LEU A 64 -0.14 16.13 10.20
N GLN A 65 -0.14 15.14 11.09
CA GLN A 65 -1.01 15.10 12.26
C GLN A 65 -0.77 16.27 13.21
N ILE A 66 0.50 16.60 13.49
CA ILE A 66 0.86 17.75 14.32
C ILE A 66 0.34 19.04 13.68
N GLY A 67 0.43 19.18 12.36
CA GLY A 67 -0.12 20.33 11.62
C GLY A 67 -1.62 20.48 11.83
N TYR A 68 -2.39 19.41 11.67
CA TYR A 68 -3.84 19.44 11.89
C TYR A 68 -4.22 19.75 13.34
N VAL A 69 -3.50 19.17 14.31
CA VAL A 69 -3.74 19.45 15.73
C VAL A 69 -3.41 20.92 16.04
N ALA A 70 -2.31 21.44 15.49
CA ALA A 70 -1.90 22.84 15.68
C ALA A 70 -2.93 23.83 15.13
N ASP A 71 -3.51 23.54 13.95
CA ASP A 71 -4.54 24.40 13.36
C ASP A 71 -5.81 24.44 14.22
N VAL A 72 -6.22 23.29 14.75
CA VAL A 72 -7.38 23.19 15.66
C VAL A 72 -7.11 23.88 17.00
N TYR A 73 -5.89 23.73 17.54
CA TYR A 73 -5.50 24.37 18.82
C TYR A 73 -5.47 25.89 18.71
N LYS A 74 -5.00 26.42 17.57
CA LYS A 74 -5.06 27.86 17.26
C LYS A 74 -6.50 28.36 17.20
N GLN A 75 -7.41 27.61 16.58
CA GLN A 75 -8.82 27.99 16.49
C GLN A 75 -9.52 27.99 17.86
N LEU A 76 -9.14 27.08 18.76
CA LEU A 76 -9.72 26.96 20.10
C LEU A 76 -9.03 27.85 21.16
N GLY A 77 -7.90 28.49 20.83
CA GLY A 77 -7.14 29.31 21.78
C GLY A 77 -6.50 28.52 22.93
N LEU A 78 -6.22 27.23 22.71
CA LEU A 78 -5.61 26.36 23.73
C LEU A 78 -4.11 26.66 23.88
N PRO A 79 -3.58 26.78 25.11
CA PRO A 79 -2.16 27.06 25.35
C PRO A 79 -1.25 25.81 25.28
N ASP A 80 -1.82 24.63 25.07
CA ASP A 80 -1.08 23.37 25.05
C ASP A 80 -0.23 23.20 23.79
N ASP A 81 0.91 22.53 23.92
CA ASP A 81 1.78 22.21 22.78
C ASP A 81 1.16 21.10 21.88
N PRO A 82 0.85 21.39 20.60
CA PRO A 82 0.32 20.40 19.66
C PRO A 82 1.19 19.16 19.51
N PHE A 83 2.51 19.29 19.64
CA PHE A 83 3.43 18.17 19.58
C PHE A 83 3.22 17.22 20.75
N VAL A 84 3.27 17.72 21.99
CA VAL A 84 3.06 16.91 23.20
C VAL A 84 1.69 16.26 23.22
N SER A 85 0.65 17.00 22.82
CA SER A 85 -0.72 16.45 22.72
C SER A 85 -0.78 15.28 21.73
N THR A 86 -0.18 15.45 20.55
CA THR A 86 -0.10 14.37 19.55
C THR A 86 0.68 13.17 20.07
N MET A 87 1.79 13.36 20.80
CA MET A 87 2.55 12.25 21.38
C MET A 87 1.78 11.48 22.45
N ARG A 88 0.94 12.16 23.24
CA ARG A 88 0.05 11.50 24.22
C ARG A 88 -0.97 10.56 23.55
N THR A 89 -1.25 10.75 22.26
CA THR A 89 -2.17 9.87 21.52
C THR A 89 -1.53 8.54 21.07
N ILE A 90 -0.20 8.47 20.98
CA ILE A 90 0.54 7.29 20.50
C ILE A 90 0.10 5.98 21.18
N PRO A 91 0.04 5.88 22.53
CA PRO A 91 -0.37 4.64 23.19
C PRO A 91 -1.83 4.25 22.91
N TYR A 92 -2.69 5.18 22.50
CA TYR A 92 -4.09 4.93 22.16
C TYR A 92 -4.28 4.49 20.70
N ARG A 93 -3.20 4.33 19.92
CA ARG A 93 -3.26 3.82 18.55
C ARG A 93 -3.42 2.31 18.55
N PHE A 94 -4.63 1.85 18.87
CA PHE A 94 -4.92 0.41 19.01
C PHE A 94 -4.67 -0.37 17.72
N PHE A 95 -4.96 0.19 16.55
CA PHE A 95 -4.76 -0.52 15.27
C PHE A 95 -3.30 -0.96 15.04
N PRO A 96 -2.29 -0.06 14.98
CA PRO A 96 -0.91 -0.48 14.77
C PRO A 96 -0.35 -1.32 15.92
N VAL A 97 -0.78 -1.06 17.16
CA VAL A 97 -0.37 -1.87 18.33
C VAL A 97 -0.88 -3.31 18.21
N LEU A 98 -2.16 -3.49 17.90
CA LEU A 98 -2.77 -4.82 17.73
C LEU A 98 -2.22 -5.52 16.49
N LEU A 99 -1.95 -4.79 15.40
CA LEU A 99 -1.38 -5.37 14.19
C LEU A 99 0.06 -5.86 14.41
N LEU A 100 0.89 -5.07 15.09
CA LEU A 100 2.25 -5.49 15.48
C LEU A 100 2.23 -6.62 16.51
N ALA A 101 1.22 -6.70 17.38
CA ALA A 101 1.04 -7.83 18.30
C ALA A 101 0.53 -9.10 17.58
N LEU A 102 -0.32 -8.95 16.57
CA LEU A 102 -0.84 -10.04 15.75
C LEU A 102 0.27 -10.71 14.94
N LEU A 103 1.23 -9.94 14.44
CA LEU A 103 2.32 -10.42 13.60
C LEU A 103 3.15 -11.58 14.23
N PRO A 104 3.72 -11.47 15.45
CA PRO A 104 4.42 -12.57 16.09
C PRO A 104 3.49 -13.74 16.42
N ILE A 105 2.21 -13.47 16.73
CA ILE A 105 1.21 -14.53 16.96
C ILE A 105 1.03 -15.38 15.69
N LEU A 106 0.91 -14.76 14.52
CA LEU A 106 0.81 -15.45 13.24
C LEU A 106 2.09 -16.24 12.91
N LEU A 107 3.25 -15.64 13.15
CA LEU A 107 4.56 -16.29 12.94
C LEU A 107 4.75 -17.53 13.83
N ILE A 108 4.37 -17.45 15.11
CA ILE A 108 4.49 -18.58 16.06
C ILE A 108 3.43 -19.63 15.78
N SER A 109 2.18 -19.21 15.54
CA SER A 109 1.07 -20.13 15.26
C SER A 109 1.23 -20.86 13.92
N ARG A 110 2.12 -20.40 13.03
CA ARG A 110 2.28 -20.89 11.64
C ARG A 110 0.95 -20.97 10.88
N ARG A 111 -0.01 -20.14 11.28
CA ARG A 111 -1.34 -20.05 10.69
C ARG A 111 -1.40 -18.79 9.88
N GLU A 112 -1.67 -18.97 8.60
CA GLU A 112 -1.99 -17.89 7.67
C GLU A 112 -3.49 -17.60 7.76
N LEU A 113 -3.86 -16.32 7.61
CA LEU A 113 -5.26 -15.90 7.60
C LEU A 113 -5.77 -15.73 6.17
N GLY A 114 -7.02 -16.13 5.92
CA GLY A 114 -7.71 -15.89 4.66
C GLY A 114 -7.14 -16.71 3.48
N PRO A 115 -7.20 -16.19 2.24
CA PRO A 115 -6.79 -16.93 1.04
C PRO A 115 -5.30 -17.31 1.04
N MET A 116 -4.47 -16.62 1.84
CA MET A 116 -3.05 -16.96 2.05
C MET A 116 -2.85 -18.30 2.78
N ALA A 117 -3.88 -18.83 3.45
CA ALA A 117 -3.83 -20.16 4.05
C ALA A 117 -3.70 -21.30 3.03
N ASN A 118 -4.23 -21.10 1.82
CA ASN A 118 -4.20 -22.10 0.76
C ASN A 118 -2.88 -22.07 -0.05
N LEU A 119 -2.04 -21.05 0.13
CA LEU A 119 -0.78 -20.83 -0.60
C LEU A 119 0.42 -21.57 0.02
N GLN A 120 0.17 -22.68 0.73
CA GLN A 120 1.20 -23.51 1.37
C GLN A 120 1.92 -24.45 0.40
N ALA A 121 2.54 -23.91 -0.66
CA ALA A 121 3.58 -24.64 -1.37
C ALA A 121 4.93 -23.98 -1.07
N PRO A 122 5.99 -24.74 -0.71
CA PRO A 122 7.33 -24.19 -0.69
C PRO A 122 7.65 -23.74 -2.12
N VAL A 123 7.72 -22.42 -2.32
CA VAL A 123 8.13 -21.82 -3.57
C VAL A 123 9.58 -22.24 -3.79
N THR A 124 9.78 -23.29 -4.59
CA THR A 124 11.11 -23.67 -5.06
C THR A 124 11.72 -22.48 -5.80
N SER A 125 13.04 -22.41 -5.87
CA SER A 125 13.76 -21.35 -6.61
C SER A 125 13.25 -21.18 -8.05
N SER A 126 12.70 -22.24 -8.66
CA SER A 126 12.03 -22.23 -9.96
C SER A 126 10.71 -21.45 -9.97
N THR A 127 9.89 -21.55 -8.92
CA THR A 127 8.60 -20.86 -8.81
C THR A 127 8.80 -19.38 -8.47
N ALA A 128 9.80 -19.06 -7.65
CA ALA A 128 10.18 -17.67 -7.40
C ALA A 128 10.73 -17.02 -8.68
N ALA A 129 11.63 -17.69 -9.41
CA ALA A 129 12.12 -17.20 -10.69
C ALA A 129 10.98 -17.03 -11.74
N ALA A 130 9.97 -17.90 -11.73
CA ALA A 130 8.80 -17.78 -12.60
C ALA A 130 7.95 -16.55 -12.25
N ILE A 131 7.66 -16.29 -10.97
CA ILE A 131 6.91 -15.10 -10.53
C ILE A 131 7.69 -13.81 -10.89
N LEU A 132 9.01 -13.82 -10.73
CA LEU A 132 9.88 -12.69 -11.10
C LEU A 132 9.98 -12.48 -12.62
N SER A 133 9.84 -13.54 -13.41
CA SER A 133 9.74 -13.47 -14.87
C SER A 133 8.34 -13.04 -15.34
N GLU A 134 7.30 -13.35 -14.56
CA GLU A 134 5.90 -13.05 -14.87
C GLU A 134 5.53 -11.60 -14.52
N GLU A 135 6.07 -11.06 -13.41
CA GLU A 135 5.90 -9.65 -13.02
C GLU A 135 6.64 -8.68 -13.97
N ALA A 136 7.65 -9.18 -14.71
CA ALA A 136 8.31 -8.45 -15.79
C ALA A 136 7.52 -8.45 -17.11
N ALA A 137 6.50 -9.31 -17.26
CA ALA A 137 5.63 -9.37 -18.43
C ALA A 137 4.32 -8.61 -18.16
N PRO A 138 3.75 -7.88 -19.14
CA PRO A 138 2.53 -7.11 -18.93
C PRO A 138 1.34 -8.06 -18.79
N THR A 139 0.95 -8.38 -17.54
CA THR A 139 -0.22 -9.22 -17.25
C THR A 139 -1.51 -8.40 -17.36
N VAL A 140 -2.35 -8.76 -18.33
CA VAL A 140 -3.70 -8.21 -18.50
C VAL A 140 -4.69 -9.07 -17.70
N TRP A 141 -5.39 -8.44 -16.76
CA TRP A 141 -6.37 -9.08 -15.89
C TRP A 141 -7.74 -9.13 -16.55
N VAL A 142 -8.34 -10.32 -16.69
CA VAL A 142 -9.75 -10.49 -17.10
C VAL A 142 -10.45 -11.35 -16.05
N ASN A 143 -11.54 -10.82 -15.47
CA ASN A 143 -12.39 -11.51 -14.49
C ASN A 143 -11.66 -12.21 -13.32
N GLY A 144 -10.60 -11.58 -12.79
CA GLY A 144 -9.94 -12.04 -11.57
C GLY A 144 -9.07 -13.28 -11.72
N VAL A 145 -8.80 -13.74 -12.94
CA VAL A 145 -7.89 -14.86 -13.23
C VAL A 145 -6.77 -14.37 -14.15
N ALA A 146 -5.52 -14.62 -13.74
CA ALA A 146 -4.35 -14.41 -14.60
C ALA A 146 -4.31 -15.54 -15.63
N LEU A 147 -4.42 -15.21 -16.93
CA LEU A 147 -4.23 -16.19 -18.00
C LEU A 147 -2.74 -16.27 -18.31
N THR A 148 -2.06 -17.26 -17.74
CA THR A 148 -0.78 -17.74 -18.27
C THR A 148 -1.07 -18.80 -19.32
N GLU A 149 -0.49 -18.64 -20.51
CA GLU A 149 -0.60 -19.59 -21.62
C GLU A 149 0.09 -20.92 -21.25
N SER A 150 -0.58 -21.80 -20.50
CA SER A 150 -0.05 -23.15 -20.25
C SER A 150 -1.08 -24.25 -19.97
N TRP A 151 -2.36 -24.05 -20.32
CA TRP A 151 -3.39 -25.09 -20.22
C TRP A 151 -3.95 -25.46 -21.59
N THR A 152 -3.08 -25.96 -22.46
CA THR A 152 -3.49 -26.86 -23.55
C THR A 152 -3.52 -28.30 -23.02
N GLU A 153 -4.63 -28.99 -23.28
CA GLU A 153 -4.91 -30.41 -23.05
C GLU A 153 -5.27 -30.84 -21.62
N SER A 154 -6.58 -30.81 -21.34
CA SER A 154 -7.42 -32.02 -21.31
C SER A 154 -8.68 -31.69 -20.51
N HIS A 155 -9.82 -31.79 -21.17
CA HIS A 155 -11.17 -32.10 -20.67
C HIS A 155 -12.17 -31.46 -21.63
N GLU A 156 -12.56 -32.24 -22.65
CA GLU A 156 -13.84 -32.06 -23.32
C GLU A 156 -14.94 -32.19 -22.27
N LEU A 157 -15.54 -31.08 -21.88
CA LEU A 157 -16.80 -31.04 -21.15
C LEU A 157 -17.75 -30.10 -21.89
N GLN A 158 -18.69 -30.74 -22.57
CA GLN A 158 -19.98 -30.30 -23.10
C GLN A 158 -20.25 -28.79 -23.15
N SER A 159 -20.39 -28.31 -24.39
CA SER A 159 -20.96 -27.02 -24.75
C SER A 159 -22.44 -26.93 -24.35
N GLU A 160 -22.74 -26.27 -23.24
CA GLU A 160 -23.96 -25.47 -23.13
C GLU A 160 -23.59 -24.01 -23.42
N PRO A 161 -24.38 -23.25 -24.21
CA PRO A 161 -24.09 -21.85 -24.47
C PRO A 161 -24.30 -21.06 -23.18
N ALA A 162 -23.24 -20.93 -22.39
CA ALA A 162 -23.21 -20.03 -21.24
C ALA A 162 -23.39 -18.59 -21.77
N GLU A 163 -24.55 -18.03 -21.46
CA GLU A 163 -24.87 -16.62 -21.65
C GLU A 163 -23.74 -15.78 -21.02
N ALA A 164 -23.14 -14.90 -21.81
CA ALA A 164 -21.97 -14.13 -21.39
C ALA A 164 -22.23 -13.46 -20.03
N PRO A 165 -21.32 -13.60 -19.04
CA PRO A 165 -21.47 -12.90 -17.77
C PRO A 165 -21.63 -11.41 -18.06
N SER A 166 -22.77 -10.84 -17.66
CA SER A 166 -23.08 -9.44 -17.96
C SER A 166 -21.97 -8.57 -17.39
N ALA A 167 -21.17 -8.03 -18.30
CA ALA A 167 -20.27 -6.91 -18.11
C ALA A 167 -20.80 -5.98 -17.00
N GLY A 168 -20.15 -5.99 -15.83
CA GLY A 168 -20.44 -5.01 -14.79
C GLY A 168 -20.32 -3.60 -15.38
N PRO A 169 -21.04 -2.59 -14.86
CA PRO A 169 -21.26 -1.30 -15.51
C PRO A 169 -19.99 -0.49 -15.86
N LEU A 170 -18.81 -0.95 -15.41
CA LEU A 170 -17.50 -0.32 -15.62
C LEU A 170 -16.56 -1.13 -16.54
N THR A 171 -17.02 -2.25 -17.10
CA THR A 171 -16.23 -2.97 -18.11
C THR A 171 -16.37 -2.29 -19.47
N PRO A 172 -15.27 -1.89 -20.12
CA PRO A 172 -15.34 -1.21 -21.40
C PRO A 172 -15.91 -2.15 -22.45
N LYS A 173 -16.88 -1.66 -23.24
CA LYS A 173 -17.51 -2.43 -24.32
C LYS A 173 -16.44 -3.01 -25.26
N PRO A 174 -16.55 -4.29 -25.68
CA PRO A 174 -15.59 -4.93 -26.58
C PRO A 174 -15.36 -4.08 -27.85
N GLY A 175 -14.09 -3.85 -28.22
CA GLY A 175 -13.71 -3.02 -29.38
C GLY A 175 -13.41 -1.55 -29.08
N THR A 176 -13.52 -1.11 -27.83
CA THR A 176 -13.13 0.26 -27.44
C THR A 176 -11.60 0.39 -27.47
N LYS A 177 -11.08 1.32 -28.29
CA LYS A 177 -9.64 1.62 -28.31
C LYS A 177 -9.21 2.16 -26.94
N LEU A 178 -8.44 1.37 -26.19
CA LEU A 178 -7.86 1.78 -24.92
C LEU A 178 -6.83 2.88 -25.17
N ARG A 179 -7.22 4.13 -24.89
CA ARG A 179 -6.33 5.29 -24.97
C ARG A 179 -5.79 5.56 -23.58
N VAL A 180 -4.47 5.63 -23.45
CA VAL A 180 -3.76 6.02 -22.21
C VAL A 180 -4.31 7.36 -21.68
N VAL A 181 -4.74 8.24 -22.57
CA VAL A 181 -5.40 9.51 -22.25
C VAL A 181 -6.63 9.31 -21.35
N ASN A 182 -7.47 8.30 -21.57
CA ASN A 182 -8.67 8.08 -20.75
C ASN A 182 -8.35 7.58 -19.33
N ALA A 183 -7.19 6.95 -19.15
CA ALA A 183 -6.70 6.54 -17.83
C ALA A 183 -6.03 7.71 -17.11
N LEU A 184 -5.26 8.55 -17.83
CA LEU A 184 -4.55 9.69 -17.24
C LEU A 184 -5.45 10.91 -16.98
N LEU A 185 -6.49 11.11 -17.79
CA LEU A 185 -7.39 12.26 -17.67
C LEU A 185 -7.98 12.41 -16.26
N PRO A 186 -8.58 11.39 -15.61
CA PRO A 186 -9.14 11.56 -14.26
C PRO A 186 -8.08 11.94 -13.23
N PHE A 187 -6.93 11.26 -13.20
CA PHE A 187 -5.85 11.60 -12.27
C PHE A 187 -5.28 13.00 -12.54
N GLY A 188 -5.04 13.34 -13.80
CA GLY A 188 -4.56 14.65 -14.21
C GLY A 188 -5.52 15.77 -13.84
N THR A 189 -6.84 15.56 -14.01
CA THR A 189 -7.86 16.53 -13.62
C THR A 189 -7.90 16.76 -12.11
N ILE A 190 -7.76 15.70 -11.30
CA ILE A 190 -7.74 15.83 -9.84
C ILE A 190 -6.49 16.58 -9.40
N ILE A 191 -5.30 16.17 -9.88
CA ILE A 191 -4.04 16.83 -9.54
C ILE A 191 -4.11 18.31 -9.90
N PHE A 192 -4.51 18.63 -11.14
CA PHE A 192 -4.59 20.01 -11.58
C PHE A 192 -5.59 20.82 -10.74
N ALA A 193 -6.79 20.28 -10.47
CA ALA A 193 -7.80 20.96 -9.66
C ALA A 193 -7.32 21.20 -8.22
N THR A 194 -6.67 20.22 -7.59
CA THR A 194 -6.11 20.36 -6.25
C THR A 194 -5.02 21.43 -6.20
N PHE A 195 -4.05 21.39 -7.12
CA PHE A 195 -2.96 22.38 -7.16
C PHE A 195 -3.47 23.77 -7.50
N ALA A 196 -4.39 23.91 -8.46
CA ALA A 196 -5.02 25.19 -8.78
C ALA A 196 -5.79 25.75 -7.57
N GLY A 197 -6.54 24.90 -6.85
CA GLY A 197 -7.23 25.29 -5.62
C GLY A 197 -6.27 25.77 -4.53
N MET A 198 -5.16 25.05 -4.31
CA MET A 198 -4.14 25.45 -3.34
C MET A 198 -3.44 26.77 -3.73
N LEU A 199 -3.13 26.96 -5.02
CA LEU A 199 -2.53 28.20 -5.51
C LEU A 199 -3.48 29.39 -5.42
N LEU A 200 -4.76 29.19 -5.70
CA LEU A 200 -5.79 30.23 -5.55
C LEU A 200 -5.99 30.59 -4.07
N ASP A 201 -6.10 29.61 -3.17
CA ASP A 201 -6.22 29.87 -1.74
C ASP A 201 -4.98 30.59 -1.18
N GLY A 202 -3.78 30.18 -1.63
CA GLY A 202 -2.53 30.87 -1.32
C GLY A 202 -2.50 32.30 -1.86
N ALA A 203 -2.90 32.52 -3.11
CA ALA A 203 -2.93 33.83 -3.74
C ALA A 203 -3.95 34.76 -3.05
N VAL A 204 -5.13 34.27 -2.69
CA VAL A 204 -6.15 35.03 -1.95
C VAL A 204 -5.63 35.44 -0.57
N LYS A 205 -4.94 34.55 0.15
CA LYS A 205 -4.33 34.89 1.45
C LYS A 205 -3.20 35.92 1.34
N ILE A 206 -2.41 35.89 0.27
CA ILE A 206 -1.32 36.86 0.04
C ILE A 206 -1.87 38.22 -0.43
N LEU A 207 -2.85 38.23 -1.33
CA LEU A 207 -3.44 39.44 -1.92
C LEU A 207 -4.50 40.09 -1.00
N GLY A 208 -5.06 39.34 -0.06
CA GLY A 208 -6.09 39.78 0.88
C GLY A 208 -5.60 40.37 2.19
N MET A 209 -4.27 40.52 2.40
CA MET A 209 -3.72 41.17 3.59
C MET A 209 -3.40 42.65 3.35
N PRO A 210 -3.88 43.59 4.21
CA PRO A 210 -3.19 44.85 4.40
C PRO A 210 -1.86 44.58 5.11
N VAL A 211 -0.75 44.91 4.46
CA VAL A 211 0.59 44.87 5.03
C VAL A 211 0.77 46.10 5.93
N GLU A 212 0.45 45.99 7.21
CA GLU A 212 0.88 46.82 8.35
C GLU A 212 0.23 46.23 9.62
N ALA A 213 0.90 45.94 10.74
CA ALA A 213 1.99 46.65 11.38
C ALA A 213 3.01 45.70 12.04
N ARG A 214 4.25 46.18 12.06
CA ARG A 214 5.35 45.76 12.95
C ARG A 214 4.97 45.83 14.42
#